data_AF-A0AAP9N1W0-F1
#
_entry.id   AF-A0AAP9N1W0-F1
#
_cell.length_a   1.000
_cell.length_b   1.000
_cell.length_c   1.000
_cell.angle_alpha   90.00
_cell.angle_beta   90.00
_cell.angle_gamma   90.00
#
_symmetry.space_group_name_H-M   'P 1'
#
loop_
_entity.id
_entity.type
_entity.pdbx_description
1 polymer ?
#
loop_
_entity_poly.entity_id
_entity_poly.type
_entity_poly.pdbx_seq_one_letter_code
_entity_poly.pdbx_strand_id
1 'polypeptide(L)'
;MALTQQQRNDNTERKRLKFDEKALRHRVRPGIHQAMERICKRADDMPINEVLQMAILKMDAMSDEDLAKFLMMRHEILLSEDVVQAFYDASVRCIVSDPDQDADDQIQRPAA
;
A
#
# COMPACT_ATOMS: atom_id res chain seq x y z
N MET A 1 -1.99 32.69 -35.82
CA MET A 1 -3.24 31.89 -35.93
C MET A 1 -3.18 30.77 -34.90
N ALA A 2 -4.24 30.54 -34.14
CA ALA A 2 -4.29 29.41 -33.22
C ALA A 2 -4.34 28.10 -34.03
N LEU A 3 -3.48 27.14 -33.71
CA LEU A 3 -3.46 25.80 -34.32
C LEU A 3 -4.85 25.17 -34.25
N THR A 4 -5.31 24.59 -35.37
CA THR A 4 -6.59 23.89 -35.42
C THR A 4 -6.54 22.62 -34.58
N GLN A 5 -7.70 22.15 -34.10
CA GLN A 5 -7.79 20.95 -33.27
C GLN A 5 -7.20 19.71 -33.98
N GLN A 6 -7.35 19.62 -35.29
CA GLN A 6 -6.81 18.55 -36.11
C GLN A 6 -5.28 18.56 -36.15
N GLN A 7 -4.67 19.73 -36.35
CA GLN A 7 -3.21 19.89 -36.31
C GLN A 7 -2.61 19.55 -34.94
N ARG A 8 -3.35 19.79 -33.84
CA ARG A 8 -2.93 19.41 -32.49
C ARG A 8 -2.97 17.89 -32.29
N ASN A 9 -4.00 17.23 -32.80
CA ASN A 9 -4.12 15.77 -32.75
C ASN A 9 -3.00 15.10 -33.55
N ASP A 10 -2.76 15.54 -34.78
CA ASP A 10 -1.70 14.99 -35.65
C ASP A 10 -0.31 15.17 -35.02
N ASN A 11 -0.03 16.33 -34.41
CA ASN A 11 1.23 16.55 -33.69
C ASN A 11 1.38 15.64 -32.46
N THR A 12 0.28 15.31 -31.79
CA THR A 12 0.29 14.40 -30.63
C THR A 12 0.54 12.97 -31.08
N GLU A 13 -0.08 12.52 -32.17
CA GLU A 13 0.18 11.20 -32.76
C GLU A 13 1.62 11.07 -33.27
N ARG A 14 2.15 12.11 -33.92
CA ARG A 14 3.57 12.14 -34.34
C ARG A 14 4.52 12.04 -33.16
N LYS A 15 4.22 12.69 -32.03
CA LYS A 15 5.05 12.56 -30.81
C LYS A 15 5.00 11.15 -30.24
N ARG A 16 3.82 10.55 -30.16
CA ARG A 16 3.66 9.16 -29.70
C ARG A 16 4.46 8.17 -30.53
N LEU A 17 4.40 8.29 -31.85
CA LEU A 17 5.20 7.48 -32.79
C LEU A 17 6.70 7.73 -32.62
N LYS A 18 7.11 8.98 -32.42
CA LYS A 18 8.53 9.35 -32.27
C LYS A 18 9.15 8.79 -30.97
N PHE A 19 8.39 8.79 -29.87
CA PHE A 19 8.86 8.37 -28.55
C PHE A 19 8.42 6.94 -28.17
N ASP A 20 7.86 6.19 -29.12
CA ASP A 20 7.25 4.86 -28.92
C ASP A 20 6.34 4.81 -27.67
N GLU A 21 5.53 5.86 -27.48
CA GLU A 21 4.65 5.96 -26.33
C GLU A 21 3.57 4.87 -26.40
N LYS A 22 3.51 4.02 -25.37
CA LYS A 22 2.50 2.96 -25.25
C LYS A 22 1.39 3.40 -24.30
N ALA A 23 0.15 3.28 -24.75
CA ALA A 23 -1.01 3.60 -23.93
C ALA A 23 -1.26 2.50 -22.90
N LEU A 24 -1.10 2.83 -21.61
CA LEU A 24 -1.47 1.95 -20.51
C LEU A 24 -2.96 2.11 -20.20
N ARG A 25 -3.74 1.04 -20.40
CA ARG A 25 -5.18 1.00 -20.07
C ARG A 25 -5.41 -0.04 -18.99
N HIS A 26 -5.85 0.40 -17.82
CA HIS A 26 -6.15 -0.48 -16.69
C HIS A 26 -7.56 -0.23 -16.17
N ARG A 27 -8.28 -1.31 -15.83
CA ARG A 27 -9.60 -1.23 -15.19
C ARG A 27 -9.41 -1.33 -13.68
N VAL A 28 -9.83 -0.29 -12.96
CA VAL A 28 -9.70 -0.21 -11.50
C VAL A 28 -11.06 -0.33 -10.80
N ARG A 29 -11.07 -0.97 -9.63
CA ARG A 29 -12.24 -1.02 -8.74
C ARG A 29 -12.48 0.36 -8.10
N PRO A 30 -13.71 0.70 -7.68
CA PRO A 30 -14.02 2.00 -7.08
C PRO A 30 -13.12 2.36 -5.88
N GLY A 31 -12.81 1.39 -5.01
CA GLY A 31 -11.93 1.63 -3.85
C GLY A 31 -10.50 2.02 -4.24
N ILE A 32 -9.97 1.45 -5.33
CA ILE A 32 -8.64 1.81 -5.86
C ILE A 32 -8.69 3.20 -6.50
N HIS A 33 -9.75 3.51 -7.24
CA HIS A 33 -9.95 4.84 -7.81
C HIS A 33 -9.97 5.94 -6.73
N GLN A 34 -10.72 5.72 -5.65
CA GLN A 34 -10.74 6.64 -4.50
C GLN A 34 -9.35 6.78 -3.84
N ALA A 35 -8.58 5.69 -3.75
CA ALA A 35 -7.22 5.75 -3.26
C ALA A 35 -6.32 6.60 -4.16
N MET A 36 -6.45 6.46 -5.48
CA MET A 36 -5.73 7.29 -6.46
C MET A 36 -6.09 8.77 -6.32
N GLU A 37 -7.37 9.12 -6.18
CA GLU A 37 -7.80 10.51 -5.94
C GLU A 37 -7.19 11.09 -4.65
N ARG A 38 -7.18 10.31 -3.55
CA ARG A 38 -6.54 10.74 -2.29
C ARG A 38 -5.03 10.93 -2.44
N ILE A 39 -4.36 10.12 -3.26
CA ILE A 39 -2.93 10.29 -3.54
C ILE A 39 -2.71 11.59 -4.32
N CYS A 40 -3.49 11.84 -5.37
CA CYS A 40 -3.38 13.05 -6.20
C CYS A 40 -3.57 14.33 -5.35
N LYS A 41 -4.59 14.36 -4.48
CA LYS A 41 -4.82 15.48 -3.56
C LYS A 41 -3.65 15.75 -2.61
N ARG A 42 -2.94 14.70 -2.17
CA ARG A 42 -1.75 14.84 -1.30
C ARG A 42 -0.49 15.23 -2.08
N ALA A 43 -0.50 15.06 -3.39
CA ALA A 43 0.59 15.41 -4.30
C ALA A 43 0.26 16.72 -5.04
N ASP A 44 -0.25 17.72 -4.32
CA ASP A 44 -0.58 19.05 -4.87
C ASP A 44 -1.52 19.03 -6.08
N ASP A 45 -2.56 18.19 -6.01
CA ASP A 45 -3.55 17.98 -7.08
C ASP A 45 -2.95 17.56 -8.43
N MET A 46 -1.79 16.90 -8.40
CA MET A 46 -1.12 16.35 -9.59
C MET A 46 -2.04 15.39 -10.36
N PRO A 47 -2.06 15.44 -11.70
CA PRO A 47 -2.83 14.52 -12.53
C PRO A 47 -2.48 13.05 -12.28
N ILE A 48 -3.50 12.17 -12.32
CA ILE A 48 -3.35 10.72 -12.09
C ILE A 48 -2.25 10.09 -12.96
N ASN A 49 -2.15 10.48 -14.23
CA ASN A 49 -1.15 9.94 -15.15
C ASN A 49 0.28 10.28 -14.72
N GLU A 50 0.51 11.48 -14.21
CA GLU A 50 1.82 11.93 -13.74
C GLU A 50 2.19 11.25 -12.43
N VAL A 51 1.24 11.13 -11.49
CA VAL A 51 1.42 10.38 -10.25
C VAL A 51 1.81 8.93 -10.54
N LEU A 52 1.13 8.27 -11.49
CA LEU A 52 1.43 6.90 -11.87
C LEU A 52 2.80 6.76 -12.54
N GLN A 53 3.17 7.69 -13.43
CA GLN A 53 4.50 7.68 -14.05
C GLN A 53 5.60 7.86 -13.00
N MET A 54 5.44 8.82 -12.08
CA MET A 54 6.38 9.03 -10.98
C MET A 54 6.46 7.83 -10.04
N ALA A 55 5.33 7.18 -9.74
CA ALA A 55 5.31 5.97 -8.93
C ALA A 55 6.10 4.84 -9.61
N ILE A 56 5.91 4.63 -10.92
CA ILE A 56 6.65 3.62 -11.68
C ILE A 56 8.15 3.91 -11.67
N LEU A 57 8.56 5.15 -11.94
CA LEU A 57 9.98 5.52 -11.93
C LEU A 57 10.61 5.38 -10.55
N LYS A 58 9.87 5.68 -9.48
CA LYS A 58 10.37 5.44 -8.12
C LYS A 58 10.51 3.95 -7.81
N MET A 59 9.57 3.12 -8.24
CA MET A 59 9.67 1.66 -8.08
C MET A 59 10.87 1.09 -8.85
N ASP A 60 11.15 1.59 -10.06
CA ASP A 60 12.31 1.19 -10.86
C ASP A 60 13.65 1.56 -10.21
N ALA A 61 13.68 2.66 -9.46
CA ALA A 61 14.87 3.11 -8.74
C ALA A 61 15.09 2.39 -7.38
N MET A 62 14.17 1.55 -6.92
CA MET A 62 14.31 0.79 -5.67
C MET A 62 15.27 -0.40 -5.83
N SER A 63 15.83 -0.87 -4.71
CA SER A 63 16.50 -2.18 -4.68
C SER A 63 15.47 -3.30 -4.81
N ASP A 64 15.89 -4.49 -5.25
CA ASP A 64 15.00 -5.65 -5.36
C ASP A 64 14.32 -6.01 -4.03
N GLU A 65 15.05 -5.87 -2.91
CA GLU A 65 14.52 -6.14 -1.57
C GLU A 65 13.44 -5.12 -1.17
N ASP A 66 13.68 -3.83 -1.43
CA ASP A 66 12.73 -2.77 -1.08
C ASP A 66 11.50 -2.83 -1.98
N LEU A 67 11.68 -3.13 -3.26
CA LEU A 67 10.58 -3.34 -4.19
C LEU A 67 9.71 -4.52 -3.76
N ALA A 68 10.33 -5.64 -3.35
CA ALA A 68 9.60 -6.80 -2.84
C ALA A 68 8.79 -6.44 -1.58
N LYS A 69 9.39 -5.73 -0.61
CA LYS A 69 8.68 -5.26 0.58
C LYS A 69 7.53 -4.31 0.23
N PHE A 70 7.76 -3.39 -0.70
CA PHE A 70 6.75 -2.41 -1.14
C PHE A 70 5.54 -3.07 -1.81
N LEU A 71 5.77 -4.07 -2.67
CA LEU A 71 4.70 -4.77 -3.39
C LEU A 71 3.95 -5.77 -2.50
N MET A 72 4.57 -6.24 -1.43
CA MET A 72 3.92 -7.08 -0.43
C MET A 72 3.07 -6.21 0.51
N MET A 73 1.82 -5.93 0.11
CA MET A 73 0.79 -5.38 0.99
C MET A 73 0.50 -6.36 2.13
N ARG A 74 1.33 -6.32 3.18
CA ARG A 74 1.05 -6.94 4.46
C ARG A 74 0.83 -5.82 5.47
N HIS A 75 -0.34 -5.83 6.10
CA HIS A 75 -0.52 -5.07 7.33
C HIS A 75 0.33 -5.76 8.40
N GLU A 76 1.41 -5.12 8.81
CA GLU A 76 2.11 -5.54 10.02
C GLU A 76 1.23 -5.15 11.20
N ILE A 77 0.62 -6.13 11.85
CA ILE A 77 -0.15 -5.91 13.06
C ILE A 77 0.85 -5.83 14.21
N LEU A 78 1.30 -4.61 14.50
CA LEU A 78 2.10 -4.33 15.69
C LEU A 78 1.13 -4.18 16.88
N LEU A 79 1.26 -5.07 17.86
CA LEU A 79 0.55 -4.93 19.13
C LEU A 79 1.33 -3.97 20.03
N SER A 80 0.65 -3.02 20.67
CA SER A 80 1.30 -2.17 21.68
C SER A 80 1.61 -2.98 22.93
N GLU A 81 2.60 -2.53 23.70
CA GLU A 81 2.99 -3.18 24.97
C GLU A 81 1.79 -3.31 25.92
N ASP A 82 0.96 -2.27 26.02
CA ASP A 82 -0.27 -2.29 26.83
C ASP A 82 -1.24 -3.38 26.38
N VAL A 83 -1.42 -3.56 25.06
CA VAL A 83 -2.30 -4.59 24.50
C VAL A 83 -1.73 -5.98 24.75
N VAL A 84 -0.41 -6.15 24.63
CA VAL A 84 0.27 -7.41 24.91
C VAL A 84 0.13 -7.77 26.40
N GLN A 85 0.31 -6.81 27.30
CA GLN A 85 0.17 -7.03 28.74
C GLN A 85 -1.28 -7.35 29.12
N ALA A 86 -2.25 -6.60 28.60
CA ALA A 86 -3.67 -6.85 28.84
C ALA A 86 -4.11 -8.23 28.33
N PHE A 87 -3.60 -8.64 27.16
CA PHE A 87 -3.87 -9.97 26.60
C PHE A 87 -3.25 -11.08 27.44
N TYR A 88 -2.02 -10.89 27.92
CA TYR A 88 -1.36 -11.85 28.82
C TYR A 88 -2.13 -11.99 30.14
N ASP A 89 -2.48 -10.88 30.80
CA ASP A 89 -3.20 -10.90 32.07
C ASP A 89 -4.59 -11.54 31.94
N ALA A 90 -5.30 -11.28 30.84
CA ALA A 90 -6.59 -11.91 30.56
C ALA A 90 -6.44 -13.42 30.35
N SER A 91 -5.40 -13.83 29.61
CA SER A 91 -5.10 -15.25 29.35
C SER A 91 -4.75 -15.99 30.64
N VAL A 92 -3.91 -15.39 31.51
CA VAL A 92 -3.58 -15.95 32.84
C VAL A 92 -4.84 -16.11 33.67
N ARG A 93 -5.73 -15.11 33.70
CA ARG A 93 -7.00 -15.21 34.46
C ARG A 93 -7.89 -16.32 33.94
N CYS A 94 -7.99 -16.48 32.62
CA CYS A 94 -8.79 -17.56 32.01
C CYS A 94 -8.24 -18.92 32.39
N ILE A 95 -6.92 -19.11 32.33
CA ILE A 95 -6.26 -20.36 32.74
C ILE A 95 -6.55 -20.64 34.22
N VAL A 96 -6.27 -19.68 35.11
CA VAL A 96 -6.48 -19.82 36.58
C VAL A 96 -7.94 -20.07 36.96
N SER A 97 -8.88 -19.61 36.15
CA SER A 97 -10.32 -19.78 36.40
C SER A 97 -10.88 -21.04 35.75
N ASP A 98 -10.06 -21.83 35.06
CA ASP A 98 -10.49 -23.06 34.41
C ASP A 98 -10.70 -24.17 35.47
N PRO A 99 -11.92 -24.74 35.60
CA PRO A 99 -12.21 -25.77 36.58
C PRO A 99 -11.42 -27.07 36.38
N ASP A 100 -10.86 -27.29 35.19
CA ASP A 100 -10.06 -28.49 34.86
C ASP A 100 -8.54 -28.23 34.99
N GLN A 101 -8.12 -27.08 35.52
CA GLN A 101 -6.69 -26.77 35.69
C GLN A 101 -6.09 -27.51 36.89
N ASP A 102 -4.98 -28.21 36.68
CA ASP A 102 -4.24 -28.86 37.75
C ASP A 102 -3.46 -27.82 38.59
N ALA A 103 -3.50 -27.98 39.92
CA ALA A 103 -2.84 -27.04 40.83
C ALA A 103 -1.29 -27.01 40.70
N ASP A 104 -0.72 -28.03 40.06
CA ASP A 104 0.71 -28.14 39.81
C ASP A 104 1.14 -27.50 38.47
N ASP A 105 0.19 -27.03 37.66
CA ASP A 105 0.48 -26.41 36.36
C ASP A 105 1.15 -25.04 36.53
N GLN A 106 2.26 -24.86 35.82
CA GLN A 106 3.05 -23.62 35.86
C GLN A 106 2.81 -22.78 34.61
N ILE A 107 2.37 -21.53 34.80
CA ILE A 107 2.28 -20.56 33.70
C ILE A 107 3.63 -19.89 33.51
N GLN A 108 4.30 -20.21 32.41
CA GLN A 108 5.58 -19.60 32.05
C GLN A 108 5.37 -18.35 31.22
N ARG A 109 5.91 -17.21 31.67
CA ARG A 109 5.99 -15.99 30.86
C ARG A 109 7.16 -16.14 29.88
N PRO A 110 6.95 -15.98 28.56
CA PRO A 110 8.05 -15.96 27.61
C PRO A 110 8.98 -14.78 27.93
N ALA A 111 10.29 -15.01 27.81
CA ALA A 111 11.29 -13.95 27.98
C ALA A 111 11.11 -12.87 26.90
N ALA A 112 11.25 -11.61 27.32
CA ALA A 112 11.22 -10.45 26.43
C ALA A 112 12.42 -10.44 25.46
#